data_AF-A0A9B0TCQ2-F1
#
_entry.id   AF-A0A9B0TCQ2-F1
#
_cell.length_a   1.000
_cell.length_b   1.000
_cell.length_c   1.000
_cell.angle_alpha   90.00
_cell.angle_beta   90.00
_cell.angle_gamma   90.00
#
_symmetry.space_group_name_H-M   'P 1'
#
loop_
_entity.id
_entity.type
_entity.pdbx_description
1 polymer ?
#
loop_
_entity_poly.entity_id
_entity_poly.type
_entity_poly.pdbx_seq_one_letter_code
_entity_poly.pdbx_strand_id
1 'polypeptide(L)'
;MQENAKKNNYSRVSDIRLSSAAAEEKKKESENNYFEQLPPEVILNIFGQLDIQSMCRASMTCRSWNDVIRNSDFLWKPHCLAVRTVCQREVDEDLKSGHSWRVTLLRNYQKSKVKREWLSGRYSNICSPISLPEKTMHPMDADTWGEILEVELERKKSTRPVTLRF
;
A
#
# COMPACT_ATOMS: atom_id res chain seq x y z
N MET A 1 73.59 37.99 -14.26
CA MET A 1 72.98 37.87 -12.92
C MET A 1 72.68 36.39 -12.75
N GLN A 2 73.50 35.59 -12.04
CA GLN A 2 73.54 35.44 -10.57
C GLN A 2 72.11 35.41 -9.99
N GLU A 3 71.66 34.48 -9.16
CA GLU A 3 72.28 33.44 -8.34
C GLU A 3 71.11 32.69 -7.64
N ASN A 4 71.32 31.42 -7.26
CA ASN A 4 70.81 30.77 -6.01
C ASN A 4 69.28 30.56 -5.83
N ALA A 5 68.74 29.60 -5.07
CA ALA A 5 69.22 28.75 -3.97
C ALA A 5 68.25 27.53 -3.82
N LYS A 6 68.70 26.30 -3.47
CA LYS A 6 68.65 25.68 -2.11
C LYS A 6 67.24 25.68 -1.48
N LYS A 7 66.69 24.67 -0.80
CA LYS A 7 67.07 23.37 -0.21
C LYS A 7 65.71 22.80 0.29
N ASN A 8 65.37 21.53 0.05
CA ASN A 8 65.65 20.37 0.90
C ASN A 8 64.80 20.23 2.18
N ASN A 9 64.11 19.07 2.25
CA ASN A 9 63.79 18.22 3.41
C ASN A 9 63.15 18.80 4.68
N TYR A 10 62.06 18.16 5.12
CA TYR A 10 62.14 17.24 6.26
C TYR A 10 61.01 16.21 6.22
N SER A 11 61.39 14.94 6.08
CA SER A 11 60.62 13.79 6.51
C SER A 11 60.44 13.85 8.02
N ARG A 12 59.20 13.70 8.49
CA ARG A 12 58.97 13.16 9.84
C ARG A 12 57.67 12.39 9.88
N VAL A 13 57.83 11.08 9.66
CA VAL A 13 56.96 10.01 10.18
C VAL A 13 56.46 10.40 11.57
N SER A 14 55.15 10.41 11.73
CA SER A 14 54.50 10.25 13.04
C SER A 14 53.23 9.43 12.83
N ASP A 15 53.41 8.14 13.11
CA ASP A 15 52.54 7.35 13.96
C ASP A 15 51.08 7.22 13.57
N ILE A 16 50.83 6.10 12.89
CA ILE A 16 49.83 5.09 13.24
C ILE A 16 49.01 5.46 14.48
N ARG A 17 47.86 6.11 14.25
CA ARG A 17 46.63 5.84 14.99
C ARG A 17 45.42 6.03 14.08
N LEU A 18 45.46 5.35 12.93
CA LEU A 18 44.24 4.98 12.21
C LEU A 18 43.57 3.84 12.99
N SER A 19 42.25 3.93 13.12
CA SER A 19 41.34 2.94 13.72
C SER A 19 41.09 3.08 15.23
N SER A 20 39.98 3.75 15.54
CA SER A 20 38.95 3.18 16.42
C SER A 20 37.60 3.85 16.14
N ALA A 21 37.58 5.18 15.97
CA ALA A 21 36.33 5.93 15.77
C ALA A 21 35.64 5.65 14.42
N ALA A 22 36.37 5.63 13.30
CA ALA A 22 35.78 5.31 11.98
C ALA A 22 35.39 3.82 11.82
N ALA A 23 35.99 2.94 12.63
CA ALA A 23 35.62 1.53 12.68
C ALA A 23 34.37 1.32 13.56
N GLU A 24 34.18 2.14 14.60
CA GLU A 24 32.98 2.12 15.45
C GLU A 24 31.77 2.77 14.78
N GLU A 25 31.95 3.82 13.96
CA GLU A 25 30.87 4.40 13.15
C GLU A 25 30.39 3.43 12.06
N LYS A 26 31.30 2.73 11.37
CA LYS A 26 30.94 1.67 10.41
C LYS A 26 30.31 0.44 11.06
N LYS A 27 30.57 0.18 12.35
CA LYS A 27 30.04 -0.98 13.08
C LYS A 27 28.62 -0.75 13.62
N LYS A 28 28.24 0.51 13.87
CA LYS A 28 26.85 0.86 14.25
C LYS A 28 25.88 0.91 13.06
N GLU A 29 26.40 1.15 11.86
CA GLU A 29 25.60 1.13 10.62
C GLU A 29 25.27 -0.30 10.16
N SER A 30 26.15 -1.27 10.47
CA SER A 30 25.98 -2.68 10.09
C SER A 30 25.12 -3.51 11.06
N GLU A 31 24.89 -3.05 12.29
CA GLU A 31 24.06 -3.77 13.28
C GLU A 31 22.55 -3.56 13.11
N ASN A 32 22.09 -2.61 12.27
CA ASN A 32 20.70 -2.14 12.31
C ASN A 32 19.79 -2.61 11.16
N ASN A 33 20.27 -3.47 10.26
CA ASN A 33 19.42 -3.98 9.18
C ASN A 33 19.15 -5.48 9.31
N TYR A 34 18.65 -5.90 10.49
CA TYR A 34 18.10 -7.25 10.70
C TYR A 34 17.13 -7.65 9.60
N PHE A 35 16.38 -6.68 9.08
CA PHE A 35 15.47 -6.87 7.97
C PHE A 35 16.16 -7.36 6.68
N GLU A 36 17.34 -6.83 6.35
CA GLU A 36 18.12 -7.29 5.18
C GLU A 36 18.80 -8.65 5.42
N GLN A 37 18.83 -9.13 6.65
CA GLN A 37 19.34 -10.46 7.01
C GLN A 37 18.24 -11.53 6.98
N LEU A 38 16.96 -11.13 6.92
CA LEU A 38 15.85 -12.08 6.85
C LEU A 38 15.77 -12.70 5.45
N PRO A 39 15.43 -14.00 5.35
CA PRO A 39 15.09 -14.60 4.06
C PRO A 39 13.94 -13.85 3.39
N PRO A 40 13.97 -13.64 2.06
CA PRO A 40 12.93 -12.93 1.33
C PRO A 40 11.52 -13.47 1.58
N GLU A 41 11.38 -14.78 1.77
CA GLU A 41 10.11 -15.45 2.07
C GLU A 41 9.53 -15.00 3.41
N VAL A 42 10.39 -14.83 4.43
CA VAL A 42 9.98 -14.36 5.76
C VAL A 42 9.53 -12.90 5.69
N ILE A 43 10.25 -12.07 4.94
CA ILE A 43 9.88 -10.67 4.72
C ILE A 43 8.51 -10.59 4.03
N LEU A 44 8.30 -11.36 2.96
CA LEU A 44 7.03 -11.41 2.25
C LEU A 44 5.91 -11.93 3.14
N ASN A 45 6.18 -12.90 4.01
CA ASN A 45 5.19 -13.39 4.97
C ASN A 45 4.80 -12.31 5.98
N ILE A 46 5.76 -11.53 6.51
CA ILE A 46 5.48 -10.42 7.43
C ILE A 46 4.58 -9.38 6.76
N PHE A 47 4.96 -8.91 5.56
CA PHE A 47 4.15 -7.92 4.85
C PHE A 47 2.82 -8.48 4.36
N GLY A 48 2.73 -9.79 4.08
CA GLY A 48 1.51 -10.46 3.69
C GLY A 48 0.41 -10.47 4.77
N GLN A 49 0.76 -10.20 6.02
CA GLN A 49 -0.21 -10.05 7.12
C GLN A 49 -0.81 -8.64 7.21
N LEU A 50 -0.25 -7.65 6.51
CA LEU A 50 -0.69 -6.27 6.62
C LEU A 50 -1.96 -6.01 5.82
N ASP A 51 -2.83 -5.14 6.33
CA ASP A 51 -3.90 -4.57 5.53
C ASP A 51 -3.33 -3.55 4.51
N ILE A 52 -4.14 -3.18 3.51
CA ILE A 52 -3.71 -2.27 2.44
C ILE A 52 -3.17 -0.94 3.01
N GLN A 53 -3.79 -0.40 4.07
CA GLN A 53 -3.35 0.86 4.65
C GLN A 53 -2.00 0.72 5.36
N SER A 54 -1.83 -0.33 6.18
CA SER A 54 -0.56 -0.58 6.87
C SER A 54 0.55 -0.93 5.89
N MET A 55 0.25 -1.66 4.81
CA MET A 55 1.21 -1.96 3.74
C MET A 55 1.65 -0.68 3.01
N CYS A 56 0.73 0.24 2.68
CA CYS A 56 1.09 1.54 2.13
C CYS A 56 1.97 2.36 3.09
N ARG A 57 1.66 2.37 4.39
CA ARG A 57 2.49 3.04 5.41
C ARG A 57 3.87 2.39 5.52
N ALA A 58 3.93 1.06 5.53
CA ALA A 58 5.17 0.30 5.54
C ALA A 58 6.03 0.61 4.29
N SER A 59 5.42 0.76 3.11
CA SER A 59 6.16 1.13 1.90
C SER A 59 6.84 2.51 1.96
N MET A 60 6.44 3.35 2.91
CA MET A 60 7.00 4.70 3.09
C MET A 60 8.10 4.77 4.16
N THR A 61 8.45 3.68 4.82
CA THR A 61 9.42 3.70 5.95
C THR A 61 10.87 3.81 5.48
N CYS A 62 11.28 3.01 4.50
CA CYS A 62 12.62 3.03 3.91
C CYS A 62 12.61 2.48 2.47
N ARG A 63 13.72 2.69 1.75
CA ARG A 63 13.85 2.25 0.34
C ARG A 63 13.75 0.73 0.18
N SER A 64 14.40 -0.04 1.06
CA SER A 64 14.36 -1.50 1.04
C SER A 64 12.92 -2.03 1.18
N TRP A 65 12.16 -1.52 2.15
CA TRP A 65 10.75 -1.89 2.34
C TRP A 65 9.88 -1.46 1.16
N ASN A 66 10.09 -0.25 0.67
CA ASN A 66 9.40 0.26 -0.51
C ASN A 66 9.60 -0.66 -1.73
N ASP A 67 10.83 -1.11 -1.96
CA ASP A 67 11.18 -1.91 -3.12
C ASP A 67 10.60 -3.33 -3.01
N VAL A 68 10.66 -3.97 -1.84
CA VAL A 68 10.02 -5.27 -1.60
C VAL A 68 8.50 -5.17 -1.76
N ILE A 69 7.89 -4.17 -1.12
CA ILE A 69 6.43 -4.01 -1.12
C ILE A 69 5.92 -3.67 -2.52
N ARG A 70 6.51 -2.70 -3.22
CA ARG A 70 5.97 -2.22 -4.50
C ARG A 70 6.19 -3.18 -5.67
N ASN A 71 7.23 -4.01 -5.61
CA ASN A 71 7.61 -4.90 -6.72
C ASN A 71 7.17 -6.36 -6.53
N SER A 72 6.53 -6.70 -5.40
CA SER A 72 6.04 -8.06 -5.14
C SER A 72 4.55 -8.19 -5.39
N ASP A 73 4.17 -8.72 -6.55
CA ASP A 73 2.77 -9.02 -6.88
C ASP A 73 2.12 -10.03 -5.91
N PHE A 74 2.92 -10.86 -5.24
CA PHE A 74 2.45 -11.78 -4.21
C PHE A 74 1.73 -11.06 -3.07
N LEU A 75 2.19 -9.86 -2.69
CA LEU A 75 1.57 -9.06 -1.64
C LEU A 75 0.26 -8.42 -2.11
N TRP A 76 0.20 -7.94 -3.35
CA TRP A 76 -0.96 -7.19 -3.86
C TRP A 76 -2.09 -8.09 -4.35
N LYS A 77 -1.78 -9.28 -4.86
CA LYS A 77 -2.75 -10.19 -5.47
C LYS A 77 -3.88 -10.59 -4.50
N PRO A 78 -3.64 -11.03 -3.25
CA PRO A 78 -4.71 -11.36 -2.32
C PRO A 78 -5.66 -10.19 -2.05
N HIS A 79 -5.13 -8.98 -1.87
CA HIS A 79 -5.93 -7.78 -1.68
C HIS A 79 -6.75 -7.42 -2.92
N CYS A 80 -6.17 -7.58 -4.11
CA CYS A 80 -6.88 -7.35 -5.36
C CYS A 80 -8.03 -8.36 -5.54
N LEU A 81 -7.81 -9.63 -5.21
CA LEU A 81 -8.86 -10.64 -5.22
C LEU A 81 -9.99 -10.33 -4.23
N ALA A 82 -9.68 -9.79 -3.05
CA ALA A 82 -10.69 -9.33 -2.11
C ALA A 82 -11.53 -8.18 -2.70
N VAL A 83 -10.90 -7.22 -3.37
CA VAL A 83 -11.59 -6.12 -4.07
C VAL A 83 -12.45 -6.62 -5.23
N ARG A 84 -11.97 -7.63 -5.97
CA ARG A 84 -12.68 -8.28 -7.09
C ARG A 84 -14.03 -8.86 -6.69
N THR A 85 -14.22 -9.27 -5.43
CA THR A 85 -15.52 -9.77 -4.94
C THR A 85 -16.63 -8.72 -4.99
N VAL A 86 -16.27 -7.43 -5.00
CA VAL A 86 -17.21 -6.29 -5.03
C VAL A 86 -17.18 -5.60 -6.39
N CYS A 87 -16.00 -5.44 -6.98
CA CYS A 87 -15.76 -4.76 -8.25
C CYS A 87 -15.20 -5.75 -9.29
N GLN A 88 -15.97 -6.79 -9.59
CA GLN A 88 -15.49 -7.85 -10.49
C GLN A 88 -15.22 -7.31 -11.90
N ARG A 89 -16.17 -6.55 -12.46
CA ARG A 89 -16.09 -6.01 -13.82
C ARG A 89 -14.85 -5.15 -14.00
N GLU A 90 -14.64 -4.20 -13.10
CA GLU A 90 -13.56 -3.22 -13.20
C GLU A 90 -12.19 -3.86 -12.98
N VAL A 91 -12.08 -4.79 -12.02
CA VAL A 91 -10.83 -5.52 -11.79
C VAL A 91 -10.50 -6.42 -12.98
N ASP A 92 -11.49 -7.14 -13.54
CA ASP A 92 -11.27 -8.03 -14.68
C ASP A 92 -10.89 -7.24 -15.95
N GLU A 93 -11.46 -6.05 -16.16
CA GLU A 93 -11.09 -5.13 -17.24
C GLU A 93 -9.66 -4.59 -17.10
N ASP A 94 -9.27 -4.14 -15.90
CA ASP A 94 -7.90 -3.65 -15.64
C ASP A 94 -6.85 -4.76 -15.83
N LEU A 95 -7.16 -5.99 -15.39
CA LEU A 95 -6.29 -7.16 -15.59
C LEU A 95 -6.16 -7.51 -17.08
N LYS A 96 -7.27 -7.48 -17.83
CA LYS A 96 -7.25 -7.68 -19.30
C LYS A 96 -6.44 -6.61 -20.01
N SER A 97 -6.41 -5.40 -19.47
CA SER A 97 -5.63 -4.27 -19.98
C SER A 97 -4.12 -4.38 -19.68
N GLY A 98 -3.69 -5.45 -18.98
CA GLY A 98 -2.28 -5.71 -18.69
C GLY A 98 -1.72 -4.93 -17.50
N HIS A 99 -2.58 -4.39 -16.63
CA HIS A 99 -2.13 -3.74 -15.40
C HIS A 99 -1.61 -4.77 -14.38
N SER A 100 -0.59 -4.39 -13.60
CA SER A 100 -0.10 -5.22 -12.50
C SER A 100 -1.10 -5.26 -11.35
N TRP A 101 -1.01 -6.28 -10.50
CA TRP A 101 -1.93 -6.45 -9.35
C TRP A 101 -1.99 -5.22 -8.46
N ARG A 102 -0.84 -4.57 -8.24
CA ARG A 102 -0.75 -3.32 -7.48
C ARG A 102 -1.53 -2.18 -8.15
N VAL A 103 -1.33 -1.98 -9.45
CA VAL A 103 -1.97 -0.88 -10.19
C VAL A 103 -3.48 -1.11 -10.26
N THR A 104 -3.92 -2.33 -10.57
CA THR A 104 -5.33 -2.73 -10.56
C THR A 104 -5.96 -2.50 -9.20
N LEU A 105 -5.29 -2.90 -8.10
CA LEU A 105 -5.83 -2.66 -6.77
C LEU A 105 -6.00 -1.16 -6.50
N LEU A 106 -4.97 -0.35 -6.75
CA LEU A 106 -5.00 1.08 -6.45
C LEU A 106 -6.10 1.82 -7.24
N ARG A 107 -6.32 1.45 -8.49
CA ARG A 107 -7.40 2.00 -9.34
C ARG A 107 -8.78 1.70 -8.78
N ASN A 108 -8.98 0.47 -8.29
CA ASN A 108 -10.30 -0.01 -7.88
C ASN A 108 -10.57 0.12 -6.37
N TYR A 109 -9.56 0.42 -5.56
CA TYR A 109 -9.67 0.39 -4.11
C TYR A 109 -10.76 1.33 -3.60
N GLN A 110 -10.74 2.60 -4.00
CA GLN A 110 -11.74 3.56 -3.53
C GLN A 110 -13.14 3.17 -3.98
N LYS A 111 -13.34 2.89 -5.27
CA LYS A 111 -14.64 2.42 -5.81
C LYS A 111 -15.18 1.23 -5.03
N SER A 112 -14.33 0.24 -4.76
CA SER A 112 -14.71 -0.97 -4.02
C SER A 112 -15.12 -0.70 -2.57
N LYS A 113 -14.43 0.21 -1.86
CA LYS A 113 -14.82 0.59 -0.50
C LYS A 113 -16.21 1.22 -0.50
N VAL A 114 -16.44 2.19 -1.38
CA VAL A 114 -17.73 2.89 -1.44
C VAL A 114 -18.84 1.91 -1.81
N LYS A 115 -18.64 1.13 -2.88
CA LYS A 115 -19.61 0.14 -3.35
C LYS A 115 -19.94 -0.88 -2.25
N ARG A 116 -18.94 -1.38 -1.53
CA ARG A 116 -19.15 -2.32 -0.42
C ARG A 116 -19.99 -1.73 0.71
N GLU A 117 -19.83 -0.46 1.04
CA GLU A 117 -20.63 0.18 2.09
C GLU A 117 -22.09 0.39 1.68
N TRP A 118 -22.36 0.65 0.40
CA TRP A 118 -23.72 0.61 -0.13
C TRP A 118 -24.29 -0.81 -0.14
N LEU A 119 -23.50 -1.79 -0.58
CA LEU A 119 -23.90 -3.20 -0.61
C LEU A 119 -23.99 -3.87 0.77
N SER A 120 -23.44 -3.26 1.82
CA SER A 120 -23.67 -3.70 3.21
C SER A 120 -24.98 -3.16 3.79
N GLY A 121 -25.61 -2.20 3.12
CA GLY A 121 -26.80 -1.51 3.61
C GLY A 121 -26.51 -0.44 4.67
N ARG A 122 -25.23 -0.08 4.89
CA ARG A 122 -24.86 1.02 5.80
C ARG A 122 -25.61 2.32 5.49
N TYR A 123 -25.97 2.51 4.22
CA TYR A 123 -26.60 3.70 3.69
C TYR A 123 -28.08 3.52 3.30
N SER A 124 -28.71 2.40 3.65
CA SER A 124 -30.11 2.12 3.26
C SER A 124 -31.15 3.03 3.92
N ASN A 125 -30.83 3.66 5.06
CA ASN A 125 -31.77 4.46 5.86
C ASN A 125 -31.31 5.92 6.03
N ILE A 126 -30.68 6.48 5.01
CA ILE A 126 -30.23 7.88 5.03
C ILE A 126 -31.45 8.81 4.92
N CYS A 127 -31.67 9.61 5.95
CA CYS A 127 -32.79 10.58 5.99
C CYS A 127 -32.42 11.96 5.43
N SER A 128 -31.13 12.26 5.23
CA SER A 128 -30.67 13.57 4.76
C SER A 128 -29.29 13.49 4.10
N PRO A 129 -28.97 14.37 3.12
CA PRO A 129 -27.65 14.42 2.50
C PRO A 129 -26.50 14.63 3.48
N ILE A 130 -26.71 15.33 4.60
CA ILE A 130 -25.67 15.54 5.64
C ILE A 130 -25.29 14.24 6.37
N SER A 131 -26.11 13.20 6.27
CA SER A 131 -25.84 11.89 6.88
C SER A 131 -24.92 11.04 6.01
N LEU A 132 -24.61 11.48 4.78
CA LEU A 132 -23.61 10.85 3.94
C LEU A 132 -22.20 11.28 4.37
N PRO A 133 -21.23 10.35 4.37
CA PRO A 133 -19.89 10.70 4.77
C PRO A 133 -19.16 11.48 3.66
N GLU A 134 -18.73 12.70 4.02
CA GLU A 134 -18.24 13.76 3.14
C GLU A 134 -16.97 13.39 2.34
N LYS A 135 -16.10 12.55 2.92
CA LYS A 135 -14.79 12.18 2.33
C LYS A 135 -14.75 10.81 1.65
N THR A 136 -15.86 10.08 1.62
CA THR A 136 -15.87 8.68 1.22
C THR A 136 -16.76 8.39 0.03
N MET A 137 -17.26 9.39 -0.67
CA MET A 137 -17.93 9.16 -1.95
C MET A 137 -16.90 9.00 -3.07
N HIS A 138 -17.25 8.21 -4.08
CA HIS A 138 -16.45 8.02 -5.28
C HIS A 138 -17.39 8.06 -6.49
N PRO A 139 -17.05 8.79 -7.57
CA PRO A 139 -17.86 8.76 -8.79
C PRO A 139 -17.97 7.34 -9.32
N MET A 140 -19.18 6.93 -9.72
CA MET A 140 -19.43 5.63 -10.34
C MET A 140 -20.31 5.78 -11.57
N ASP A 141 -20.15 4.86 -12.51
CA ASP A 141 -20.98 4.77 -13.71
C ASP A 141 -22.41 4.31 -13.40
N ALA A 142 -23.30 4.50 -14.37
CA ALA A 142 -24.72 4.16 -14.25
C ALA A 142 -24.94 2.68 -13.94
N ASP A 143 -24.16 1.78 -14.53
CA ASP A 143 -24.29 0.34 -14.32
C ASP A 143 -23.98 -0.03 -12.87
N THR A 144 -22.91 0.55 -12.30
CA THR A 144 -22.53 0.34 -10.89
C THR A 144 -23.62 0.83 -9.94
N TRP A 145 -24.22 2.00 -10.21
CA TRP A 145 -25.34 2.48 -9.43
C TRP A 145 -26.59 1.62 -9.60
N GLY A 146 -26.82 1.07 -10.80
CA GLY A 146 -27.88 0.10 -11.06
C GLY A 146 -27.75 -1.16 -10.22
N GLU A 147 -26.55 -1.74 -10.14
CA GLU A 147 -26.27 -2.90 -9.27
C GLU A 147 -26.56 -2.60 -7.79
N ILE A 148 -26.15 -1.43 -7.30
CA ILE A 148 -26.44 -0.99 -5.93
C ILE A 148 -27.95 -0.85 -5.71
N LEU A 149 -28.65 -0.20 -6.66
CA LEU A 149 -30.08 0.04 -6.58
C LEU A 149 -30.88 -1.27 -6.52
N GLU A 150 -30.53 -2.26 -7.33
CA GLU A 150 -31.19 -3.57 -7.33
C GLU A 150 -31.11 -4.23 -5.95
N VAL A 151 -29.93 -4.23 -5.34
CA VAL A 151 -29.73 -4.78 -3.99
C VAL A 151 -30.55 -4.01 -2.94
N GLU A 152 -30.63 -2.67 -3.03
CA GLU A 152 -31.47 -1.87 -2.14
C GLU A 152 -32.97 -2.17 -2.30
N LEU A 153 -33.44 -2.39 -3.53
CA LEU A 153 -34.83 -2.76 -3.80
C LEU A 153 -35.16 -4.12 -3.17
N GLU A 154 -34.27 -5.10 -3.29
CA GLU A 154 -34.43 -6.42 -2.67
C GLU A 154 -34.45 -6.36 -1.14
N ARG A 155 -33.62 -5.51 -0.52
CA ARG A 155 -33.70 -5.28 0.93
C ARG A 155 -35.06 -4.72 1.33
N LYS A 156 -35.58 -3.73 0.61
CA LYS A 156 -36.91 -3.16 0.88
C LYS A 156 -38.05 -4.16 0.69
N LYS A 157 -37.93 -5.10 -0.25
CA LYS A 157 -38.90 -6.20 -0.41
C LYS A 157 -38.88 -7.12 0.83
N SER A 158 -37.69 -7.43 1.33
CA SER A 158 -37.49 -8.30 2.51
C SER A 158 -37.95 -7.65 3.83
N THR A 159 -37.85 -6.33 3.98
CA THR A 159 -38.26 -5.62 5.21
C THR A 159 -39.78 -5.37 5.29
N ARG A 160 -40.53 -5.54 4.20
CA ARG A 160 -41.99 -5.45 4.26
C ARG A 160 -42.53 -6.73 4.92
N PRO A 161 -43.31 -6.64 6.02
CA PRO A 161 -43.91 -7.83 6.60
C PRO A 161 -44.81 -8.48 5.55
N VAL A 162 -44.55 -9.76 5.27
CA VAL A 162 -45.48 -10.63 4.55
C VAL A 162 -46.77 -10.59 5.35
N THR A 163 -47.74 -9.83 4.86
CA THR A 163 -49.02 -9.66 5.53
C THR A 163 -49.66 -11.04 5.54
N LEU A 164 -49.76 -11.65 6.73
CA LEU A 164 -50.54 -12.87 6.94
C LEU A 164 -51.94 -12.59 6.41
N ARG A 165 -52.27 -13.16 5.26
CA ARG A 165 -53.64 -13.23 4.76
C ARG A 165 -54.35 -14.26 5.62
N PHE A 166 -55.18 -13.76 6.54
CA PHE A 166 -56.28 -14.54 7.13
C PHE A 166 -57.42 -14.65 6.11
#